data_AF-A0A1H8I9Z9-F1
#
_entry.id   AF-A0A1H8I9Z9-F1
#
_cell.length_a   1.000
_cell.length_b   1.000
_cell.length_c   1.000
_cell.angle_alpha   90.00
_cell.angle_beta   90.00
_cell.angle_gamma   90.00
#
_symmetry.space_group_name_H-M   'P 1'
#
loop_
_entity.id
_entity.type
_entity.pdbx_description
1 polymer ?
#
loop_
_entity_poly.entity_id
_entity_poly.type
_entity_poly.pdbx_seq_one_letter_code
_entity_poly.pdbx_strand_id
1 'polypeptide(L)'
;DIGYNATKKQYYYGLKGSFEVGSDGHIWAYTLSKASKHDIKMVEDLLRQYRCQYILADQGYLSNELKKKLEKEGIWFWTPSRKI
;
A
#
# COMPACT_ATOMS: atom_id res chain seq x y z
N ASP A 1 -4.32 7.54 -17.91
CA ASP A 1 -4.61 8.11 -16.58
C ASP A 1 -3.38 8.88 -16.11
N ILE A 2 -3.57 10.05 -15.48
CA ILE A 2 -2.48 10.97 -15.10
C ILE A 2 -2.54 11.20 -13.59
N GLY A 3 -1.53 10.73 -12.86
CA GLY A 3 -1.36 10.99 -11.43
C GLY A 3 -0.30 12.05 -11.19
N TYR A 4 -0.58 13.06 -10.37
CA TYR A 4 0.42 14.05 -9.98
C TYR A 4 1.02 13.70 -8.62
N ASN A 5 2.34 13.54 -8.55
CA ASN A 5 3.06 13.37 -7.30
C ASN A 5 3.56 14.74 -6.82
N ALA A 6 2.89 15.31 -5.80
CA ALA A 6 3.24 16.62 -5.26
C ALA A 6 4.64 16.66 -4.64
N THR A 7 5.10 15.57 -4.03
CA THR A 7 6.43 15.48 -3.40
C THR A 7 7.55 15.54 -4.43
N LYS A 8 7.36 14.89 -5.59
CA LYS A 8 8.35 14.85 -6.67
C LYS A 8 8.13 15.92 -7.75
N LYS A 9 7.04 16.69 -7.65
CA LYS A 9 6.57 17.68 -8.65
C LYS A 9 6.54 17.09 -10.07
N GLN A 10 6.06 15.85 -10.20
CA GLN A 10 6.10 15.10 -11.46
C GLN A 10 4.76 14.42 -11.76
N TYR A 11 4.45 14.34 -13.05
CA TYR A 11 3.30 13.59 -13.56
C TYR A 11 3.70 12.17 -13.89
N TYR A 12 2.91 11.23 -13.39
CA TYR A 12 3.02 9.81 -13.68
C TYR A 12 1.90 9.43 -14.63
N TYR A 13 2.28 8.90 -15.78
CA TYR A 13 1.36 8.43 -16.80
C TYR A 13 1.26 6.91 -16.70
N GLY A 14 0.03 6.38 -16.68
CA GLY A 14 -0.20 4.94 -16.81
C GLY A 14 -0.84 4.30 -15.59
N LEU A 15 -0.42 3.07 -15.31
CA LEU A 15 -0.92 2.22 -14.23
C LEU A 15 0.17 2.06 -13.17
N LYS A 16 -0.25 1.89 -11.92
CA LYS A 16 0.62 1.49 -10.82
C LYS A 16 0.13 0.16 -10.26
N GLY A 17 1.09 -0.71 -9.97
CA GLY A 17 0.86 -1.98 -9.31
C GLY A 17 1.28 -1.90 -7.84
N SER A 18 0.44 -2.43 -6.97
CA SER A 18 0.82 -2.76 -5.59
C SER A 18 0.79 -4.27 -5.43
N PHE A 19 1.77 -4.81 -4.72
CA PHE A 19 1.97 -6.24 -4.54
C PHE A 19 2.17 -6.54 -3.06
N GLU A 20 1.56 -7.60 -2.58
CA GLU A 20 1.85 -8.19 -1.28
C GLU A 20 2.70 -9.43 -1.51
N VAL A 21 3.90 -9.42 -0.94
CA VAL A 21 4.93 -10.43 -1.20
C VAL A 21 5.33 -11.07 0.12
N GLY A 22 5.38 -12.40 0.13
CA GLY A 22 5.86 -13.18 1.26
C GLY A 22 7.36 -13.04 1.47
N SER A 23 7.83 -13.43 2.64
CA SER A 23 9.26 -13.49 2.96
C SER A 23 10.04 -14.48 2.09
N ASP A 24 9.34 -15.43 1.48
CA ASP A 24 9.84 -16.41 0.52
C ASP A 24 9.91 -15.86 -0.93
N GLY A 25 9.44 -14.63 -1.15
CA GLY A 25 9.44 -13.97 -2.45
C GLY A 25 8.20 -14.27 -3.31
N HIS A 26 7.24 -15.06 -2.82
CA HIS A 26 6.00 -15.31 -3.55
C HIS A 26 5.04 -14.12 -3.46
N ILE A 27 4.38 -13.80 -4.56
CA ILE A 27 3.34 -12.77 -4.62
C ILE A 27 2.02 -13.40 -4.20
N TRP A 28 1.47 -12.97 -3.06
CA TRP A 28 0.21 -13.49 -2.53
C TRP A 28 -1.02 -12.69 -3.00
N ALA A 29 -0.85 -11.38 -3.19
CA ALA A 29 -1.90 -10.50 -3.72
C ALA A 29 -1.31 -9.39 -4.59
N TYR A 30 -2.07 -8.93 -5.56
CA TYR A 30 -1.69 -7.77 -6.38
C TYR A 30 -2.89 -6.94 -6.77
N THR A 31 -2.69 -5.65 -6.98
CA THR A 31 -3.73 -4.77 -7.53
C THR A 31 -3.11 -3.80 -8.52
N LEU A 32 -3.80 -3.61 -9.64
CA LEU A 32 -3.46 -2.63 -10.64
C LEU A 32 -4.43 -1.47 -10.52
N SER A 33 -3.91 -0.27 -10.37
CA SER A 33 -4.72 0.93 -10.35
C SER A 33 -4.17 2.00 -11.27
N LYS A 34 -5.06 2.92 -11.61
CA LYS A 34 -4.75 4.20 -12.21
C LYS A 34 -3.65 4.93 -11.42
N ALA A 35 -2.65 5.50 -12.10
CA ALA A 35 -1.56 6.24 -11.47
C ALA A 35 -2.06 7.35 -10.51
N SER A 36 -3.24 7.91 -10.78
CA SER A 36 -3.89 8.94 -9.96
C SER A 36 -4.56 8.45 -8.67
N LYS A 37 -4.83 7.14 -8.52
CA LYS A 37 -5.51 6.60 -7.32
C LYS A 37 -4.58 6.78 -6.11
N HIS A 38 -5.08 7.00 -4.90
CA HIS A 38 -4.22 7.03 -3.71
C HIS A 38 -3.81 5.62 -3.28
N ASP A 39 -2.55 5.46 -2.83
CA ASP A 39 -1.99 4.16 -2.41
C ASP A 39 -2.79 3.53 -1.25
N ILE A 40 -3.30 4.34 -0.33
CA ILE A 40 -4.13 3.90 0.81
C ILE A 40 -5.33 3.06 0.35
N LYS A 41 -5.96 3.39 -0.79
CA LYS A 41 -7.11 2.65 -1.30
C LYS A 41 -6.73 1.28 -1.88
N MET A 42 -5.46 1.05 -2.20
CA MET A 42 -4.98 -0.23 -2.72
C MET A 42 -4.81 -1.28 -1.62
N VAL A 43 -4.57 -0.85 -0.37
CA VAL A 43 -4.40 -1.76 0.77
C VAL A 43 -5.67 -2.58 1.01
N GLU A 44 -6.84 -1.96 0.90
CA GLU A 44 -8.12 -2.66 1.02
C GLU A 44 -8.33 -3.67 -0.11
N ASP A 45 -7.91 -3.34 -1.33
CA ASP A 45 -8.02 -4.22 -2.49
C ASP A 45 -7.10 -5.45 -2.34
N LEU A 46 -5.91 -5.28 -1.74
CA LEU A 46 -4.97 -6.37 -1.45
C LEU A 46 -5.47 -7.28 -0.32
N LEU A 47 -5.93 -6.68 0.78
CA LEU A 47 -6.45 -7.41 1.95
C LEU A 47 -7.68 -8.26 1.65
N ARG A 48 -8.46 -7.88 0.63
CA ARG A 48 -9.58 -8.68 0.13
C ARG A 48 -9.14 -9.95 -0.61
N GLN A 49 -7.99 -9.91 -1.27
CA GLN A 49 -7.44 -11.05 -2.00
C GLN A 49 -6.70 -11.98 -1.07
N TYR A 50 -5.89 -11.42 -0.17
CA TYR A 50 -5.13 -12.17 0.81
C TYR A 50 -5.13 -11.41 2.14
N ARG A 51 -5.69 -12.03 3.18
CA ARG A 51 -5.73 -11.43 4.51
C ARG A 51 -4.55 -11.92 5.33
N CYS A 52 -3.55 -11.05 5.50
CA CYS A 52 -2.45 -11.28 6.42
C CYS A 52 -2.68 -10.55 7.76
N GLN A 53 -2.27 -11.16 8.87
CA GLN A 53 -2.34 -10.53 10.19
C GLN A 53 -1.19 -9.55 10.44
N TYR A 54 -0.05 -9.71 9.75
CA TYR A 54 1.14 -8.88 9.92
C TYR A 54 1.61 -8.36 8.56
N ILE A 55 1.53 -7.06 8.36
CA ILE A 55 1.88 -6.42 7.09
C ILE A 55 2.95 -5.38 7.33
N LEU A 56 4.05 -5.52 6.59
CA LEU A 56 5.10 -4.51 6.47
C LEU A 56 4.82 -3.68 5.23
N ALA A 57 4.58 -2.39 5.41
CA ALA A 57 4.27 -1.46 4.33
C ALA A 57 5.26 -0.31 4.27
N ASP A 58 5.38 0.28 3.08
CA ASP A 58 6.21 1.47 2.86
C ASP A 58 5.66 2.70 3.59
N GLN A 59 6.53 3.69 3.80
CA GLN A 59 6.14 4.99 4.37
C GLN A 59 5.06 5.73 3.56
N GLY A 60 4.90 5.42 2.27
CA GLY A 60 3.82 5.96 1.45
C GLY A 60 2.41 5.56 1.94
N TYR A 61 2.30 4.52 2.76
CA TYR A 61 1.05 4.04 3.36
C TYR A 61 0.84 4.54 4.79
N LEU A 62 1.69 5.45 5.27
CA LEU A 62 1.66 5.98 6.64
C LEU A 62 0.45 6.92 6.81
N SER A 63 -0.71 6.34 7.09
CA SER A 63 -1.95 7.05 7.44
C SER A 63 -2.46 6.54 8.77
N ASN A 64 -2.65 7.46 9.72
CA ASN A 64 -3.20 7.15 11.04
C ASN A 64 -4.61 6.56 10.96
N GLU A 65 -5.41 6.99 9.99
CA GLU A 65 -6.76 6.44 9.77
C GLU A 65 -6.70 5.01 9.25
N LEU A 66 -5.83 4.75 8.27
CA LEU A 66 -5.64 3.40 7.74
C LEU A 66 -5.17 2.45 8.84
N LYS A 67 -4.16 2.85 9.62
CA LYS A 67 -3.63 2.03 10.72
C LYS A 67 -4.72 1.69 11.74
N LYS A 68 -5.49 2.68 12.20
CA LYS A 68 -6.61 2.44 13.15
C LYS A 68 -7.68 1.53 12.58
N LYS A 69 -7.98 1.63 11.28
CA LYS A 69 -8.95 0.75 10.61
C LYS A 69 -8.44 -0.69 10.60
N LEU A 70 -7.17 -0.90 10.23
CA LEU A 70 -6.55 -2.22 10.19
C LEU A 70 -6.42 -2.85 11.58
N GLU A 71 -6.08 -2.06 12.60
CA GLU A 71 -6.03 -2.54 14.00
C GLU A 71 -7.40 -3.03 14.48
N LYS A 72 -8.50 -2.35 14.14
CA LYS A 72 -9.86 -2.82 14.44
C LYS A 72 -10.21 -4.13 13.75
N GLU A 73 -9.60 -4.39 12.60
CA GLU A 73 -9.74 -5.65 11.86
C GLU A 73 -8.76 -6.74 12.35
N GLY A 74 -7.97 -6.46 13.39
CA GLY A 74 -7.00 -7.39 13.95
C GLY A 74 -5.73 -7.56 13.10
N ILE A 75 -5.44 -6.58 12.24
CA ILE A 75 -4.28 -6.56 11.34
C ILE A 75 -3.22 -5.60 11.88
N TRP A 76 -2.02 -6.10 12.10
CA TRP A 76 -0.86 -5.34 12.53
C TRP A 76 -0.14 -4.76 11.33
N PHE A 77 -0.31 -3.45 11.12
CA PHE A 77 0.31 -2.72 10.01
C PHE A 77 1.55 -1.98 10.49
N TRP A 78 2.73 -2.47 10.10
CA TRP A 78 4.03 -1.93 10.45
C TRP A 78 4.61 -1.11 9.30
N THR A 79 5.18 0.04 9.63
CA THR A 79 5.84 0.92 8.67
C THR A 79 7.23 1.22 9.20
N PRO A 80 8.29 0.58 8.67
CA PRO A 80 9.64 0.84 9.14
C PRO A 80 10.01 2.28 8.80
N SER A 81 10.38 3.07 9.82
CA SER A 81 11.00 4.38 9.60
C SER A 81 12.48 4.17 9.32
N ARG A 82 12.99 4.79 8.25
CA ARG A 82 14.44 4.91 8.09
C ARG A 82 14.96 5.83 9.19
N LYS A 83 15.82 5.33 10.07
CA LYS A 83 16.71 6.22 10.84
C LYS A 83 17.73 6.78 9.85
N ILE A 84 17.73 8.10 9.69
CA ILE A 84 18.80 8.85 9.04
C ILE A 84 19.87 9.12 10.09
#